data_AF-A0A5J6PA48-F1
#
_entry.id   AF-A0A5J6PA48-F1
#
_cell.length_a   1.000
_cell.length_b   1.000
_cell.length_c   1.000
_cell.angle_alpha   90.00
_cell.angle_beta   90.00
_cell.angle_gamma   90.00
#
_symmetry.space_group_name_H-M   'P 1'
#
loop_
_entity.id
_entity.type
_entity.pdbx_description
1 polymer ?
#
loop_
_entity_poly.entity_id
_entity_poly.type
_entity_poly.pdbx_seq_one_letter_code
_entity_poly.pdbx_strand_id
1 'polypeptide(L)'
;MVKINGLDSLQRQLKEASRALEALDGELGTVRFDPHDPSSIEAAIQQISHIIDEKVGGYSSNPIIGPLAEEMKENYRENIIQKAAEARLKGND
;
A
#
# COMPACT_ATOMS: atom_id res chain seq x y z
N MET A 1 -4.10 40.17 -14.00
CA MET A 1 -3.90 38.76 -14.39
C MET A 1 -4.06 37.90 -13.16
N VAL A 2 -5.17 37.19 -13.03
CA VAL A 2 -5.37 36.22 -11.94
C VAL A 2 -4.51 35.01 -12.29
N LYS A 3 -3.35 34.85 -11.62
CA LYS A 3 -2.60 33.60 -11.69
C LYS A 3 -3.47 32.53 -11.05
N ILE A 4 -3.92 31.55 -11.82
CA ILE A 4 -4.70 30.44 -11.30
C ILE A 4 -3.73 29.45 -10.64
N ASN A 5 -3.13 29.86 -9.52
CA ASN A 5 -2.16 29.07 -8.77
C ASN A 5 -2.72 27.70 -8.34
N GLY A 6 -4.05 27.60 -8.18
CA GLY A 6 -4.74 26.35 -7.83
C GLY A 6 -4.72 25.30 -8.96
N LEU A 7 -4.85 25.70 -10.22
CA LEU A 7 -4.79 24.77 -11.36
C LEU A 7 -3.39 24.21 -11.54
N ASP A 8 -2.36 25.05 -11.38
CA ASP A 8 -0.97 24.63 -11.45
C ASP A 8 -0.61 23.64 -10.32
N SER A 9 -1.13 23.88 -9.11
CA SER A 9 -0.96 22.96 -7.97
C SER A 9 -1.65 21.62 -8.21
N LEU A 10 -2.89 21.63 -8.72
CA LEU A 10 -3.63 20.41 -9.04
C LEU A 10 -2.92 19.59 -10.12
N GLN A 11 -2.39 20.23 -11.18
CA GLN A 11 -1.63 19.54 -12.21
C GLN A 11 -0.36 18.87 -11.66
N ARG A 12 0.34 19.53 -10.72
CA ARG A 12 1.50 18.92 -10.04
C ARG A 12 1.08 17.72 -9.21
N GLN A 13 0.02 17.85 -8.42
CA GLN A 13 -0.48 16.77 -7.56
C GLN A 13 -0.89 15.55 -8.38
N LEU A 14 -1.58 15.74 -9.50
CA LEU A 14 -1.97 14.66 -10.41
C LEU A 14 -0.75 13.98 -11.06
N LYS A 15 0.27 14.75 -11.45
CA LYS A 15 1.50 14.22 -12.05
C LYS A 15 2.34 13.44 -11.05
N GLU A 16 2.40 13.88 -9.81
CA GLU A 16 3.02 13.14 -8.72
C GLU A 16 2.24 11.85 -8.44
N ALA A 17 0.90 11.93 -8.44
CA ALA A 17 0.07 10.76 -8.21
C ALA A 17 0.24 9.70 -9.30
N SER A 18 0.29 10.10 -10.58
CA SER A 18 0.53 9.15 -11.67
C SER A 18 1.87 8.44 -11.55
N ARG A 19 2.93 9.16 -11.15
CA ARG A 19 4.26 8.56 -10.94
C ARG A 19 4.32 7.62 -9.74
N ALA A 20 3.63 7.97 -8.66
CA ALA A 20 3.52 7.12 -7.49
C ALA A 20 2.76 5.82 -7.84
N LEU A 21 1.67 5.93 -8.61
CA LEU A 21 0.93 4.77 -9.11
C LEU A 21 1.80 3.90 -10.01
N GLU A 22 2.57 4.46 -10.95
CA GLU A 22 3.52 3.70 -11.76
C GLU A 22 4.59 2.99 -10.91
N ALA A 23 5.02 3.60 -9.80
CA ALA A 23 5.97 2.97 -8.87
C ALA A 23 5.34 1.83 -8.04
N LEU A 24 4.01 1.88 -7.85
CA LEU A 24 3.20 0.90 -7.13
C LEU A 24 2.60 -0.21 -8.01
N ASP A 25 2.49 0.01 -9.32
CA ASP A 25 1.97 -0.96 -10.31
C ASP A 25 2.88 -2.18 -10.51
N GLY A 26 4.11 -2.11 -9.98
CA GLY A 26 4.99 -3.27 -9.87
C GLY A 26 4.60 -4.19 -8.71
N GLU A 27 5.03 -5.44 -8.77
CA GLU A 27 4.90 -6.37 -7.64
C GLU A 27 5.54 -5.73 -6.39
N LEU A 28 4.73 -5.43 -5.36
CA LEU A 28 5.21 -4.86 -4.08
C LEU A 28 6.07 -5.85 -3.28
N GLY A 29 6.48 -6.95 -3.90
CA GLY A 29 7.22 -8.04 -3.29
C GLY A 29 6.31 -9.17 -2.83
N THR A 30 6.90 -10.35 -2.71
CA THR A 30 6.24 -11.52 -2.11
C THR A 30 6.51 -11.52 -0.62
N VAL A 31 5.46 -11.41 0.20
CA VAL A 31 5.57 -11.56 1.65
C VAL A 31 5.29 -13.01 2.03
N ARG A 32 6.14 -13.60 2.88
CA ARG A 32 5.97 -14.95 3.43
C ARG A 32 5.58 -14.86 4.90
N PHE A 33 4.59 -15.65 5.29
CA PHE A 33 4.18 -15.77 6.70
C PHE A 33 3.70 -17.18 6.99
N ASP A 34 3.78 -17.58 8.26
CA ASP A 34 3.13 -18.78 8.77
C ASP A 34 1.68 -18.47 9.14
N PRO A 35 0.68 -19.11 8.51
CA PRO A 35 -0.71 -18.95 8.88
C PRO A 35 -1.02 -19.30 10.33
N HIS A 36 -0.24 -20.14 11.02
CA HIS A 36 -0.54 -20.57 12.39
C HIS A 36 0.16 -19.73 13.47
N ASP A 37 1.10 -18.86 13.09
CA ASP A 37 1.78 -17.95 14.00
C ASP A 37 1.26 -16.51 13.83
N PRO A 38 0.52 -15.97 14.81
CA PRO A 38 0.07 -14.58 14.81
C PRO A 38 1.23 -13.58 14.66
N SER A 39 2.41 -13.89 15.20
CA SER A 39 3.57 -13.00 15.15
C SER A 39 4.12 -12.91 13.72
N SER A 40 4.17 -14.05 13.01
CA SER A 40 4.56 -14.08 11.60
C SER A 40 3.58 -13.32 10.69
N ILE A 41 2.27 -13.35 10.99
CA ILE A 41 1.25 -12.61 10.25
C ILE A 41 1.43 -11.10 10.45
N GLU A 42 1.60 -10.66 11.69
CA GLU A 42 1.85 -9.24 11.99
C GLU A 42 3.15 -8.74 11.35
N ALA A 43 4.22 -9.54 11.37
CA ALA A 43 5.47 -9.20 10.69
C ALA A 43 5.27 -9.02 9.18
N ALA A 44 4.45 -9.86 8.55
CA ALA A 44 4.10 -9.73 7.13
C ALA A 44 3.31 -8.45 6.82
N ILE A 45 2.35 -8.09 7.68
CA ILE A 45 1.57 -6.85 7.55
C ILE A 45 2.48 -5.62 7.71
N GLN A 46 3.41 -5.65 8.66
CA GLN A 46 4.39 -4.58 8.84
C GLN A 46 5.35 -4.48 7.65
N GLN A 47 5.80 -5.61 7.12
CA GLN A 47 6.69 -5.64 5.95
C GLN A 47 6.05 -5.00 4.73
N ILE A 48 4.81 -5.39 4.39
CA ILE A 48 4.13 -4.80 3.22
C ILE A 48 3.82 -3.31 3.43
N SER A 49 3.45 -2.92 4.65
CA SER A 49 3.24 -1.51 5.00
C SER A 49 4.49 -0.68 4.80
N HIS A 50 5.64 -1.20 5.24
CA HIS A 50 6.92 -0.55 5.03
C HIS A 50 7.29 -0.43 3.55
N ILE A 51 7.05 -1.48 2.75
CA ILE A 51 7.32 -1.42 1.30
C ILE A 51 6.44 -0.36 0.63
N ILE A 52 5.15 -0.29 0.98
CA ILE A 52 4.25 0.76 0.49
C ILE A 52 4.81 2.13 0.87
N ASP A 53 5.20 2.32 2.13
CA ASP A 53 5.78 3.59 2.61
C ASP A 53 7.08 3.96 1.90
N GLU A 54 7.95 3.01 1.60
CA GLU A 54 9.18 3.27 0.83
C GLU A 54 8.86 3.67 -0.61
N LYS A 55 7.87 3.03 -1.24
CA LYS A 55 7.44 3.31 -2.62
C LYS A 55 6.74 4.67 -2.74
N VAL A 56 5.90 5.01 -1.75
CA VAL A 56 5.16 6.27 -1.74
C VAL A 56 5.85 7.39 -0.98
N GLY A 57 6.96 7.13 -0.30
CA GLY A 57 7.55 8.05 0.68
C GLY A 57 7.85 9.45 0.12
N GLY A 58 8.36 9.51 -1.12
CA GLY A 58 8.60 10.77 -1.83
C GLY A 58 7.34 11.55 -2.22
N TYR A 59 6.16 10.92 -2.13
CA TYR A 59 4.85 11.46 -2.49
C TYR A 59 3.86 11.43 -1.30
N SER A 60 4.29 11.04 -0.10
CA SER A 60 3.45 10.92 1.10
C SER A 60 2.73 12.21 1.50
N SER A 61 3.31 13.37 1.18
CA SER A 61 2.71 14.69 1.39
C SER A 61 1.67 15.08 0.34
N ASN A 62 1.51 14.27 -0.72
CA ASN A 62 0.52 14.51 -1.76
C ASN A 62 -0.88 14.08 -1.24
N PRO A 63 -1.90 14.95 -1.34
CA PRO A 63 -3.23 14.68 -0.77
C PRO A 63 -3.99 13.54 -1.46
N ILE A 64 -3.51 13.06 -2.61
CA ILE A 64 -4.08 11.90 -3.33
C ILE A 64 -3.34 10.63 -2.90
N ILE A 65 -2.01 10.67 -2.82
CA ILE A 65 -1.18 9.48 -2.56
C ILE A 65 -1.14 9.07 -1.09
N GLY A 66 -1.15 10.03 -0.16
CA GLY A 66 -1.22 9.72 1.27
C GLY A 66 -2.40 8.82 1.61
N PRO A 67 -3.65 9.23 1.30
CA PRO A 67 -4.83 8.39 1.54
C PRO A 67 -4.81 7.06 0.79
N LEU A 68 -4.33 7.04 -0.45
CA LEU A 68 -4.24 5.82 -1.25
C LEU A 68 -3.26 4.81 -0.64
N ALA A 69 -2.11 5.27 -0.13
CA ALA A 69 -1.14 4.41 0.53
C ALA A 69 -1.72 3.74 1.77
N GLU A 70 -2.46 4.50 2.59
CA GLU A 70 -3.16 3.95 3.76
C GLU A 70 -4.23 2.93 3.37
N GLU A 71 -5.04 3.22 2.34
CA GLU A 71 -6.04 2.28 1.82
C GLU A 71 -5.38 0.99 1.29
N MET A 72 -4.24 1.10 0.62
CA MET A 72 -3.49 -0.08 0.16
C MET A 72 -2.99 -0.92 1.34
N LYS A 73 -2.44 -0.30 2.40
CA LYS A 73 -1.98 -1.02 3.59
C LYS A 73 -3.10 -1.82 4.23
N GLU A 74 -4.28 -1.22 4.39
CA GLU A 74 -5.45 -1.91 4.94
C GLU A 74 -5.91 -3.06 4.03
N ASN A 75 -6.00 -2.84 2.72
CA ASN A 75 -6.36 -3.91 1.77
C ASN A 75 -5.37 -5.09 1.81
N TYR A 76 -4.06 -4.82 1.92
CA TYR A 76 -3.05 -5.87 2.05
C TYR A 76 -3.14 -6.59 3.40
N ARG A 77 -3.40 -5.84 4.48
CA ARG A 77 -3.62 -6.40 5.81
C ARG A 77 -4.78 -7.40 5.80
N GLU A 78 -5.94 -7.00 5.28
CA GLU A 78 -7.11 -7.86 5.16
C GLU A 78 -6.81 -9.10 4.30
N ASN A 79 -6.13 -8.92 3.16
CA ASN A 79 -5.75 -10.04 2.30
C ASN A 79 -4.82 -11.04 3.00
N ILE A 80 -3.84 -10.57 3.78
CA ILE A 80 -2.94 -11.46 4.54
C ILE A 80 -3.74 -12.25 5.58
N ILE A 81 -4.62 -11.60 6.33
CA ILE A 81 -5.46 -12.24 7.34
C ILE A 81 -6.39 -13.28 6.69
N GLN A 82 -7.00 -12.94 5.56
CA GLN A 82 -7.86 -13.85 4.81
C GLN A 82 -7.07 -15.06 4.31
N LYS A 83 -5.90 -14.85 3.68
CA LYS A 83 -5.02 -15.95 3.21
C LYS A 83 -4.58 -16.84 4.37
N ALA A 84 -4.30 -16.28 5.54
CA ALA A 84 -3.99 -17.06 6.73
C ALA A 84 -5.18 -17.92 7.17
N ALA A 85 -6.39 -17.35 7.19
CA ALA A 85 -7.62 -18.09 7.51
C ALA A 85 -7.88 -19.22 6.51
N GLU A 86 -7.76 -18.96 5.20
CA GLU A 86 -7.92 -19.96 4.15
C GLU A 86 -6.91 -21.10 4.27
N ALA A 87 -5.64 -20.77 4.56
CA ALA A 87 -4.60 -21.80 4.72
C ALA A 87 -4.85 -22.69 5.95
N ARG A 88 -5.34 -22.11 7.06
CA ARG A 88 -5.76 -22.88 8.25
C ARG A 88 -6.93 -23.82 7.94
N LEU A 89 -7.90 -23.37 7.14
CA LEU A 89 -9.05 -24.19 6.74
C LEU A 89 -8.64 -25.34 5.82
N LYS A 90 -7.76 -25.08 4.83
CA LYS A 90 -7.27 -26.11 3.90
C LYS A 90 -6.30 -27.11 4.54
N GLY A 91 -5.60 -26.73 5.60
CA GLY A 91 -4.74 -27.64 6.37
C GLY A 91 -5.51 -28.64 7.24
N ASN A 92 -6.84 -28.53 7.29
CA ASN A 92 -7.75 -29.34 8.10
C ASN A 92 -8.56 -30.38 7.28
N ASP A 93 -8.23 -30.58 6.00
CA ASP A 93 -8.77 -31.62 5.10
C ASP A 93 -7.80 -32.80 4.91
#